data_AF-A0A428NEG7-F1
#
_entry.id   AF-A0A428NEG7-F1
#
_cell.length_a   1.000
_cell.length_b   1.000
_cell.length_c   1.000
_cell.angle_alpha   90.00
_cell.angle_beta   90.00
_cell.angle_gamma   90.00
#
_symmetry.space_group_name_H-M   'P 1'
#
loop_
_entity.id
_entity.type
_entity.pdbx_description
1 polymer ?
#
loop_
_entity_poly.entity_id
_entity_poly.type
_entity_poly.pdbx_seq_one_letter_code
_entity_poly.pdbx_strand_id
1 'polypeptide(L)'
;EIRGPILKNADENLPSIPALEDKDPGPPAVEAVESFPLVLEKTQCIYCVGDEQLSHADRTRKFSRVSHMMDHVERVHLRREPARATW
;
A
#
# COMPACT_ATOMS: atom_id res chain seq x y z
N GLU A 1 -25.16 -6.36 59.35
CA GLU A 1 -25.16 -5.02 58.75
C GLU A 1 -26.05 -5.02 57.51
N ILE A 2 -27.04 -4.13 57.51
CA ILE A 2 -27.68 -3.38 56.41
C ILE A 2 -28.25 -4.09 55.14
N ARG A 3 -29.59 -3.95 55.02
CA ARG A 3 -30.47 -3.89 53.83
C ARG A 3 -29.75 -3.23 52.64
N GLY A 4 -29.67 -3.83 51.46
CA GLY A 4 -30.71 -3.88 50.40
C GLY A 4 -30.08 -3.35 49.08
N PRO A 5 -30.81 -3.16 47.96
CA PRO A 5 -32.05 -3.77 47.50
C PRO A 5 -31.97 -4.35 46.08
N ILE A 6 -32.94 -5.22 45.77
CA ILE A 6 -33.41 -5.49 44.41
C ILE A 6 -33.82 -4.17 43.71
N LEU A 7 -33.25 -3.88 42.54
CA LEU A 7 -33.92 -3.05 41.53
C LEU A 7 -34.28 -3.93 40.33
N LYS A 8 -35.57 -3.89 40.04
CA LYS A 8 -36.29 -4.45 38.90
C LYS A 8 -36.81 -3.24 38.16
N ASN A 9 -36.52 -3.14 36.87
CA ASN A 9 -37.26 -2.38 35.87
C ASN A 9 -36.46 -2.47 34.56
N ALA A 10 -36.96 -3.09 33.49
CA ALA A 10 -38.14 -2.73 32.72
C ALA A 10 -38.00 -1.32 32.12
N ASP A 11 -37.46 -1.28 30.90
CA ASP A 11 -37.71 -0.30 29.84
C ASP A 11 -36.92 -0.81 28.61
N GLU A 12 -37.48 -1.67 27.76
CA GLU A 12 -38.39 -1.27 26.68
C GLU A 12 -37.84 -0.15 25.78
N ASN A 13 -36.54 -0.17 25.47
CA ASN A 13 -36.07 0.50 24.26
C ASN A 13 -34.82 -0.16 23.66
N LEU A 14 -34.98 -1.39 23.17
CA LEU A 14 -34.12 -1.81 22.07
C LEU A 14 -34.69 -1.13 20.82
N PRO A 15 -33.99 -0.17 20.18
CA PRO A 15 -34.44 0.30 18.88
C PRO A 15 -34.47 -0.93 17.96
N SER A 16 -35.66 -1.25 17.44
CA SER A 16 -35.82 -2.17 16.32
C SER A 16 -34.88 -1.70 15.23
N ILE A 17 -33.74 -2.38 15.09
CA ILE A 17 -32.90 -2.18 13.92
C ILE A 17 -33.76 -2.67 12.76
N PRO A 18 -34.18 -1.80 11.82
CA PRO A 18 -34.87 -2.27 10.63
C PRO A 18 -33.91 -3.24 9.95
N ALA A 19 -34.42 -4.43 9.63
CA ALA A 19 -33.71 -5.44 8.86
C ALA A 19 -33.05 -4.73 7.68
N LEU A 20 -31.73 -4.56 7.75
CA LEU A 20 -30.95 -4.05 6.64
C LEU A 20 -31.07 -5.14 5.59
N GLU A 21 -31.91 -4.85 4.62
CA GLU A 21 -32.14 -5.67 3.45
C GLU A 21 -30.79 -6.12 2.92
N ASP A 22 -30.67 -7.44 2.72
CA ASP A 22 -29.50 -8.14 2.22
C ASP A 22 -29.29 -7.75 0.75
N LYS A 23 -28.90 -6.50 0.55
CA LYS A 23 -28.54 -5.96 -0.74
C LYS A 23 -27.05 -6.14 -0.82
N ASP A 24 -26.68 -7.39 -1.12
CA ASP A 24 -25.33 -7.84 -1.46
C ASP A 24 -24.62 -6.68 -2.20
N PRO A 25 -23.74 -5.92 -1.52
CA PRO A 25 -22.98 -4.91 -2.21
C PRO A 25 -21.99 -5.73 -3.00
N GLY A 26 -22.36 -6.02 -4.26
CA GLY A 26 -21.51 -6.69 -5.22
C GLY A 26 -20.11 -6.10 -5.06
N PRO A 27 -19.08 -6.97 -5.08
CA PRO A 27 -17.78 -6.71 -4.46
C PRO A 27 -17.35 -5.27 -4.74
N PRO A 28 -17.00 -4.47 -3.71
CA PRO A 28 -16.61 -3.08 -3.91
C PRO A 28 -15.61 -3.11 -5.05
N ALA A 29 -15.87 -2.32 -6.10
CA ALA A 29 -15.01 -2.27 -7.27
C ALA A 29 -13.58 -2.10 -6.75
N VAL A 30 -12.85 -3.22 -6.70
CA VAL A 30 -11.49 -3.22 -6.21
C VAL A 30 -10.78 -2.49 -7.32
N GLU A 31 -10.52 -1.20 -7.09
CA GLU A 31 -9.56 -0.40 -7.86
C GLU A 31 -8.41 -1.37 -8.13
N ALA A 32 -8.25 -1.78 -9.39
CA ALA A 32 -7.43 -2.94 -9.73
C ALA A 32 -6.04 -2.67 -9.17
N VAL A 33 -5.73 -3.32 -8.05
CA VAL A 33 -4.48 -3.05 -7.33
C VAL A 33 -3.40 -3.37 -8.32
N GLU A 34 -2.69 -2.32 -8.72
CA GLU A 34 -1.75 -2.41 -9.83
C GLU A 34 -0.70 -3.45 -9.45
N SER A 35 -0.77 -4.60 -10.12
CA SER A 35 -0.10 -5.81 -9.68
C SER A 35 1.37 -5.71 -10.05
N PHE A 36 2.20 -5.24 -9.12
CA PHE A 36 3.63 -5.30 -9.29
C PHE A 36 4.10 -6.75 -9.14
N PRO A 37 4.97 -7.25 -10.04
CA PRO A 37 5.49 -8.60 -9.92
C PRO A 37 6.28 -8.72 -8.61
N LEU A 38 5.90 -9.69 -7.79
CA LEU A 38 6.58 -10.00 -6.52
C LEU A 38 8.06 -10.32 -6.73
N VAL A 39 8.40 -10.84 -7.90
CA VAL A 39 9.77 -11.13 -8.32
C VAL A 39 10.17 -10.16 -9.42
N LEU A 40 11.12 -9.28 -9.10
CA LEU A 40 11.73 -8.37 -10.06
C LEU A 40 12.83 -9.06 -10.86
N GLU A 41 12.97 -8.68 -12.12
CA GLU A 41 14.09 -9.12 -12.94
C GLU A 41 15.38 -8.37 -12.56
N LYS A 42 16.53 -8.99 -12.85
CA LYS A 42 17.86 -8.42 -12.59
C LYS A 42 18.11 -7.09 -13.31
N THR A 43 17.35 -6.82 -14.36
CA THR A 43 17.42 -5.61 -15.17
C THR A 43 16.29 -4.62 -14.85
N GLN A 44 15.62 -4.77 -13.72
CA GLN A 44 14.68 -3.77 -13.20
C GLN A 44 15.31 -2.98 -12.06
N CYS A 45 15.00 -1.70 -11.98
CA CYS A 45 15.49 -0.83 -10.92
C CYS A 45 14.51 -0.87 -9.74
N ILE A 46 14.96 -1.35 -8.57
CA ILE A 46 14.13 -1.44 -7.35
C ILE A 46 13.61 -0.08 -6.89
N TYR A 47 14.36 1.00 -7.15
CA TYR A 47 13.94 2.36 -6.79
C TYR A 47 12.82 2.85 -7.70
N CYS A 48 12.89 2.60 -9.02
CA CYS A 48 11.82 2.98 -9.94
C CYS A 48 10.53 2.17 -9.67
N VAL A 49 10.65 0.87 -9.38
CA VAL A 49 9.46 0.04 -9.10
C VAL A 49 8.70 0.56 -7.88
N GLY A 50 9.41 1.02 -6.85
CA GLY A 50 8.82 1.57 -5.64
C GLY A 50 8.31 3.00 -5.74
N ASP A 51 8.55 3.70 -6.86
CA ASP A 51 8.20 5.11 -7.00
C ASP A 51 6.76 5.26 -7.54
N GLU A 52 5.82 5.56 -6.65
CA GLU A 52 4.41 5.74 -6.98
C GLU A 52 4.11 6.99 -7.80
N GLN A 53 5.08 7.92 -7.93
CA GLN A 53 4.92 9.07 -8.81
C GLN A 53 5.20 8.74 -10.29
N LEU A 54 5.83 7.59 -10.55
CA LEU A 54 6.10 7.10 -11.90
C LEU A 54 4.90 6.33 -12.45
N SER A 55 4.70 6.41 -13.77
CA SER A 55 3.72 5.57 -14.45
C SER A 55 4.09 4.09 -14.32
N HIS A 56 3.11 3.18 -14.37
CA HIS A 56 3.38 1.74 -14.30
C HIS A 56 4.43 1.25 -15.31
N ALA A 57 4.39 1.81 -16.53
CA ALA A 57 5.37 1.50 -17.56
C ALA A 57 6.79 1.90 -17.15
N ASP A 58 6.95 3.06 -16.50
CA ASP A 58 8.23 3.55 -16.01
C ASP A 58 8.70 2.81 -14.75
N ARG A 59 7.77 2.44 -13.87
CA ARG A 59 8.04 1.64 -12.67
C ARG A 59 8.55 0.25 -13.04
N THR A 60 7.92 -0.39 -14.03
CA THR A 60 8.23 -1.77 -14.46
C THR A 60 9.22 -1.85 -15.61
N ARG A 61 9.77 -0.71 -16.07
CA ARG A 61 10.69 -0.66 -17.20
C ARG A 61 11.90 -1.57 -16.99
N LYS A 62 12.34 -2.18 -18.09
CA LYS A 62 13.46 -3.11 -18.11
C LYS A 62 14.63 -2.51 -18.88
N PHE A 63 15.83 -2.67 -18.33
CA PHE A 63 17.05 -2.33 -19.03
C PHE A 63 17.50 -3.49 -19.90
N SER A 64 18.22 -3.19 -20.98
CA SER A 64 18.81 -4.22 -21.85
C SER A 64 19.92 -5.01 -21.16
N ARG A 65 20.64 -4.40 -20.21
CA ARG A 65 21.78 -4.98 -19.50
C ARG A 65 21.78 -4.52 -18.05
N VAL A 66 22.27 -5.37 -17.15
CA VAL A 66 22.42 -5.04 -15.71
C VAL A 66 23.37 -3.85 -15.51
N SER A 67 24.41 -3.72 -16.32
CA SER A 67 25.33 -2.57 -16.26
C SER A 67 24.62 -1.24 -16.43
N HIS A 68 23.72 -1.13 -17.43
CA HIS A 68 22.94 0.09 -17.65
C HIS A 68 21.95 0.37 -16.52
N MET A 69 21.40 -0.68 -15.90
CA MET A 69 20.54 -0.54 -14.72
C MET A 69 21.34 0.04 -13.55
N MET A 70 22.55 -0.48 -13.30
CA MET A 70 23.43 0.04 -12.24
C MET A 70 23.88 1.48 -12.53
N ASP A 71 24.27 1.81 -13.77
CA ASP A 71 24.61 3.18 -14.17
C ASP A 71 23.44 4.15 -13.96
N HIS A 72 22.20 3.67 -14.12
CA HIS A 72 21.02 4.46 -13.82
C HIS A 72 20.84 4.67 -12.32
N VAL A 73 20.98 3.62 -11.52
CA VAL A 73 20.92 3.72 -10.05
C VAL A 73 21.96 4.71 -9.54
N GLU A 74 23.20 4.61 -10.02
CA GLU A 74 24.29 5.49 -9.61
C GLU A 74 24.10 6.96 -10.00
N ARG A 75 23.43 7.24 -11.12
CA ARG A 75 23.23 8.61 -11.61
C ARG A 75 21.96 9.27 -11.09
N VAL A 76 20.88 8.48 -10.95
CA VAL A 76 19.54 9.00 -10.64
C VAL A 76 19.21 8.87 -9.17
N HIS A 77 19.55 7.73 -8.55
CA HIS A 77 19.12 7.43 -7.19
C HIS A 77 20.23 7.62 -6.15
N LEU A 78 21.48 7.40 -6.53
CA LEU A 78 22.62 7.66 -5.67
C LEU A 78 23.18 9.05 -5.97
N ARG A 79 22.98 9.99 -5.06
CA ARG A 79 23.63 11.29 -5.15
C ARG A 79 25.10 11.13 -4.75
N ARG A 80 25.97 10.91 -5.72
CA ARG A 80 27.42 10.90 -5.47
C ARG A 80 27.81 12.34 -5.13
N GLU A 81 28.25 12.60 -3.89
CA GLU A 81 29.07 13.79 -3.67
C GLU A 81 30.28 13.66 -4.62
N PRO A 82 30.65 14.71 -5.36
CA PRO A 82 31.87 14.65 -6.16
C PRO A 82 32.98 14.28 -5.19
N ALA A 83 33.60 13.11 -5.43
CA ALA A 83 34.70 12.65 -4.59
C ALA A 83 35.67 13.81 -4.51
N ARG A 84 35.82 14.39 -3.32
CA ARG A 84 36.76 15.47 -3.07
C ARG A 84 38.09 14.99 -3.66
N ALA A 85 38.48 15.58 -4.78
CA ALA A 85 39.78 15.32 -5.37
C ALA A 85 40.77 15.98 -4.41
N THR A 86 41.23 15.22 -3.42
CA THR A 86 42.45 15.54 -2.69
C THR A 86 43.59 15.25 -3.66
N TRP A 87 44.03 16.32 -4.33
CA TRP A 87 45.28 16.38 -5.08
C TRP A 87 46.47 16.41 -4.11
#